data_AF-B4QVV4-F1
#
_entry.id   AF-B4QVV4-F1
#
_cell.length_a   1.000
_cell.length_b   1.000
_cell.length_c   1.000
_cell.angle_alpha   90.00
_cell.angle_beta   90.00
_cell.angle_gamma   90.00
#
_symmetry.space_group_name_H-M   'P 1'
#
loop_
_entity.id
_entity.type
_entity.pdbx_description
1 polymer ?
#
loop_
_entity_poly.entity_id
_entity_poly.type
_entity_poly.pdbx_seq_one_letter_code
_entity_poly.pdbx_strand_id
1 'polypeptide(L)'
;MINPQLLLIAALIALIGKVARAQIAFVEDQDIDKKKANLAGRKPLYSPARCPKHQLLYPGDQQNQNDWVCDCAPATLYYPETDGCYPAYRQGPCETGQILVLYKEEIIPKCVRNPCNRDGHFMIRDTCYEFGNTKKEENPCPYQEASFVLGVNPTNLMVDCVKLSVHLETRISDTEQAPPEYYVDLPRSAPAAVA
;
A
#
# COMPACT_ATOMS: atom_id res chain seq x y z
N MET A 1 -41.47 -5.21 -40.35
CA MET A 1 -42.06 -5.99 -39.23
C MET A 1 -40.92 -6.61 -38.45
N ILE A 2 -40.66 -6.12 -37.23
CA ILE A 2 -39.52 -6.60 -36.42
C ILE A 2 -39.93 -7.95 -35.80
N ASN A 3 -39.08 -8.97 -35.95
CA ASN A 3 -39.36 -10.32 -35.47
C ASN A 3 -39.39 -10.33 -33.92
N PRO A 4 -40.53 -10.68 -33.29
CA PRO A 4 -40.67 -10.65 -31.83
C PRO A 4 -39.67 -11.57 -31.12
N GLN A 5 -39.22 -12.65 -31.78
CA GLN A 5 -38.20 -13.56 -31.27
C GLN A 5 -36.84 -12.86 -31.11
N LEU A 6 -36.50 -11.98 -32.06
CA LEU A 6 -35.23 -11.24 -32.06
C LEU A 6 -35.21 -10.16 -30.97
N LEU A 7 -36.36 -9.54 -30.69
CA LEU A 7 -36.54 -8.59 -29.59
C LEU A 7 -36.40 -9.25 -28.22
N LEU A 8 -36.98 -10.45 -28.06
CA LEU A 8 -36.85 -11.25 -26.83
C LEU A 8 -35.41 -11.67 -26.56
N ILE A 9 -34.68 -12.12 -27.59
CA ILE A 9 -33.27 -12.48 -27.47
C ILE A 9 -32.41 -11.27 -27.11
N ALA A 10 -32.63 -10.12 -27.76
CA ALA A 10 -31.92 -8.88 -27.42
C ALA A 10 -32.19 -8.42 -25.99
N ALA A 11 -33.44 -8.53 -25.51
CA ALA A 11 -33.80 -8.21 -24.14
C ALA A 11 -33.15 -9.17 -23.12
N LEU A 12 -33.09 -10.48 -23.45
CA LEU A 12 -32.40 -11.46 -22.61
C LEU A 12 -30.89 -11.20 -22.55
N ILE A 13 -30.24 -10.90 -23.68
CA ILE A 13 -28.81 -10.56 -23.72
C ILE A 13 -28.53 -9.28 -22.92
N ALA A 14 -29.39 -8.27 -23.01
CA ALA A 14 -29.29 -7.05 -22.22
C ALA A 14 -29.49 -7.30 -20.71
N LEU A 15 -30.37 -8.23 -20.31
CA LEU A 15 -30.52 -8.64 -18.91
C LEU A 15 -29.31 -9.43 -18.42
N ILE A 16 -28.82 -10.41 -19.19
CA ILE A 16 -27.68 -11.26 -18.82
C ILE A 16 -26.39 -10.42 -18.75
N GLY A 17 -26.21 -9.46 -19.67
CA GLY A 17 -25.09 -8.52 -19.64
C GLY A 17 -25.06 -7.61 -18.41
N LYS A 18 -26.22 -7.36 -17.78
CA LYS A 18 -26.31 -6.63 -16.50
C LYS A 18 -25.98 -7.52 -15.29
N VAL A 19 -26.20 -8.83 -15.38
CA VAL A 19 -26.02 -9.79 -14.26
C VAL A 19 -24.58 -10.35 -14.21
N ALA A 20 -23.85 -10.37 -15.34
CA ALA A 20 -22.54 -11.03 -15.46
C ALA A 20 -21.32 -10.24 -14.92
N ARG A 21 -21.49 -9.31 -13.98
CA ARG A 21 -20.36 -8.71 -13.24
C ARG A 21 -20.35 -9.19 -11.80
N ALA A 22 -20.18 -10.50 -11.59
CA ALA A 22 -19.71 -10.99 -10.31
C ALA A 22 -18.30 -10.41 -10.09
N GLN A 23 -18.19 -9.40 -9.23
CA GLN A 23 -16.93 -8.71 -8.95
C GLN A 23 -16.16 -9.52 -7.92
N ILE A 24 -15.08 -10.15 -8.36
CA ILE A 24 -14.16 -10.86 -7.46
C ILE A 24 -13.35 -9.78 -6.73
N ALA A 25 -13.41 -9.80 -5.41
CA ALA A 25 -12.57 -8.98 -4.54
C ALA A 25 -11.78 -9.92 -3.62
N PHE A 26 -10.53 -9.58 -3.36
CA PHE A 26 -9.64 -10.39 -2.52
C PHE A 26 -9.48 -9.71 -1.17
N VAL A 27 -9.49 -10.50 -0.11
CA VAL A 27 -9.25 -10.00 1.24
C VAL A 27 -7.76 -9.70 1.39
N GLU A 28 -7.44 -8.50 1.86
CA GLU A 28 -6.06 -8.15 2.20
C GLU A 28 -5.79 -8.52 3.67
N ASP A 29 -4.85 -9.44 3.88
CA ASP A 29 -4.44 -9.95 5.19
C ASP A 29 -3.20 -9.25 5.77
N GLN A 30 -2.76 -8.15 5.17
CA GLN A 30 -1.63 -7.37 5.69
C GLN A 30 -1.91 -6.87 7.12
N ASP A 31 -0.85 -6.53 7.86
CA ASP A 31 -0.87 -5.96 9.23
C ASP A 31 -1.52 -4.56 9.27
N ILE A 32 -2.74 -4.48 8.80
CA ILE A 32 -3.65 -3.37 9.05
C ILE A 32 -4.04 -3.56 10.51
N ASP A 33 -3.66 -2.60 11.34
CA ASP A 33 -3.94 -2.62 12.77
C ASP A 33 -5.40 -3.02 13.01
N LYS A 34 -5.58 -4.27 13.47
CA LYS A 34 -6.88 -4.90 13.74
C LYS A 34 -7.67 -4.13 14.81
N LYS A 35 -7.04 -3.12 15.43
CA LYS A 35 -7.63 -2.18 16.39
C LYS A 35 -8.31 -0.97 15.76
N LYS A 36 -8.36 -0.82 14.43
CA LYS A 36 -9.28 0.18 13.81
C LYS A 36 -10.72 -0.21 14.17
N ALA A 37 -11.25 0.45 15.19
CA ALA A 37 -12.47 0.12 15.93
C ALA A 37 -13.76 0.06 15.09
N ASN A 38 -13.73 0.57 13.86
CA ASN A 38 -14.91 0.72 13.02
C ASN A 38 -15.14 -0.45 12.05
N LEU A 39 -14.23 -1.42 11.98
CA LEU A 39 -14.30 -2.49 10.98
C LEU A 39 -15.41 -3.52 11.29
N ALA A 40 -15.86 -3.65 12.54
CA ALA A 40 -16.81 -4.68 12.97
C ALA A 40 -16.41 -6.11 12.51
N GLY A 41 -15.10 -6.39 12.43
CA GLY A 41 -14.55 -7.65 11.93
C GLY A 41 -14.41 -7.77 10.40
N ARG A 42 -14.81 -6.77 9.61
CA ARG A 42 -14.62 -6.71 8.15
C ARG A 42 -13.19 -6.30 7.81
N LYS A 43 -12.58 -6.94 6.80
CA LYS A 43 -11.23 -6.59 6.32
C LYS A 43 -11.31 -5.78 5.02
N PRO A 44 -10.33 -4.90 4.75
CA PRO A 44 -10.23 -4.20 3.47
C PRO A 44 -10.08 -5.19 2.31
N LEU A 45 -10.61 -4.82 1.15
CA LEU A 45 -10.63 -5.67 -0.03
C LEU A 45 -9.87 -5.03 -1.19
N TYR A 46 -9.04 -5.81 -1.87
CA TYR A 46 -8.51 -5.43 -3.17
C TYR A 46 -9.59 -5.62 -4.24
N SER A 47 -10.00 -4.52 -4.89
CA SER A 47 -11.02 -4.52 -5.95
C SER A 47 -10.67 -3.50 -7.04
N PRO A 48 -9.80 -3.85 -8.01
CA PRO A 48 -9.33 -2.91 -9.04
C PRO A 48 -10.43 -2.47 -10.02
N ALA A 49 -11.58 -3.16 -10.02
CA ALA A 49 -12.76 -2.74 -10.77
C ALA A 49 -13.57 -1.62 -10.07
N ARG A 50 -13.33 -1.38 -8.77
CA ARG A 50 -14.06 -0.42 -7.94
C ARG A 50 -13.18 0.71 -7.42
N CYS A 51 -11.95 0.39 -7.03
CA CYS A 51 -11.01 1.36 -6.50
C CYS A 51 -9.85 1.60 -7.49
N PRO A 52 -9.37 2.85 -7.61
CA PRO A 52 -8.16 3.19 -8.33
C PRO A 52 -6.91 2.44 -7.85
N LYS A 53 -5.82 2.60 -8.59
CA LYS A 53 -4.52 2.02 -8.23
C LYS A 53 -4.08 2.51 -6.84
N HIS A 54 -3.46 1.60 -6.07
CA HIS A 54 -2.99 1.83 -4.70
C HIS A 54 -4.09 2.22 -3.70
N GLN A 55 -5.34 1.86 -3.97
CA GLN A 55 -6.45 1.99 -3.04
C GLN A 55 -7.05 0.62 -2.76
N LEU A 56 -7.59 0.47 -1.55
CA LEU A 56 -8.38 -0.69 -1.14
C LEU A 56 -9.80 -0.24 -0.83
N LEU A 57 -10.72 -1.19 -0.91
CA LEU A 57 -12.10 -0.98 -0.53
C LEU A 57 -12.23 -1.24 0.98
N TYR A 58 -12.40 -0.17 1.74
CA TYR A 58 -12.59 -0.19 3.18
C TYR A 58 -14.08 -0.21 3.54
N PRO A 59 -14.46 -0.97 4.58
CA PRO A 59 -15.83 -0.91 5.10
C PRO A 59 -16.09 0.45 5.74
N GLY A 60 -17.22 1.08 5.41
CA GLY A 60 -17.68 2.32 6.03
C GLY A 60 -18.18 2.13 7.46
N ASP A 61 -18.30 3.24 8.20
CA ASP A 61 -18.64 3.28 9.63
C ASP A 61 -20.12 2.96 9.93
N GLN A 62 -20.96 2.87 8.90
CA GLN A 62 -22.39 2.61 9.03
C GLN A 62 -22.64 1.12 9.26
N GLN A 63 -22.81 0.73 10.54
CA GLN A 63 -22.94 -0.67 11.00
C GLN A 63 -24.06 -1.49 10.31
N ASN A 64 -25.10 -0.82 9.79
CA ASN A 64 -26.26 -1.45 9.13
C ASN A 64 -26.32 -1.20 7.61
N GLN A 65 -25.26 -0.63 7.02
CA GLN A 65 -25.23 -0.35 5.58
C GLN A 65 -24.04 -1.07 4.94
N ASN A 66 -24.28 -1.56 3.72
CA ASN A 66 -23.24 -2.08 2.83
C ASN A 66 -22.40 -0.92 2.25
N ASP A 67 -21.94 -0.03 3.15
CA ASP A 67 -21.15 1.15 2.83
C ASP A 67 -19.69 0.74 2.71
N TRP A 68 -19.08 1.13 1.60
CA TRP A 68 -17.72 0.80 1.25
C TRP A 68 -17.09 1.99 0.54
N VAL A 69 -15.94 2.43 1.04
CA VAL A 69 -15.21 3.58 0.53
C VAL A 69 -13.85 3.12 0.03
N CYS A 70 -13.37 3.73 -1.05
CA CYS A 70 -11.98 3.52 -1.47
C CYS A 70 -11.09 4.45 -0.67
N ASP A 71 -10.02 3.91 -0.09
CA ASP A 71 -9.00 4.66 0.64
C ASP A 71 -7.62 4.10 0.30
N CYS A 72 -6.57 4.90 0.55
CA CYS A 72 -5.19 4.55 0.26
C CYS A 72 -4.81 3.23 0.94
N ALA A 73 -4.15 2.35 0.17
CA ALA A 73 -3.63 1.10 0.68
C ALA A 73 -2.53 1.35 1.75
N PRO A 74 -2.21 0.36 2.61
CA PRO A 74 -1.11 0.48 3.56
C PRO A 74 0.19 0.95 2.90
N ALA A 75 0.96 1.77 3.64
CA ALA A 75 2.22 2.36 3.16
C ALA A 75 2.09 3.23 1.88
N THR A 76 0.90 3.74 1.58
CA THR A 76 0.68 4.70 0.48
C THR A 76 0.17 6.04 1.00
N LEU A 77 0.48 7.11 0.28
CA LEU A 77 0.23 8.50 0.60
C LEU A 77 -0.76 9.09 -0.40
N TYR A 78 -1.76 9.81 0.10
CA TYR A 78 -2.66 10.62 -0.73
C TYR A 78 -1.94 11.88 -1.22
N TYR A 79 -2.02 12.17 -2.51
CA TYR A 79 -1.46 13.37 -3.13
C TYR A 79 -2.59 14.22 -3.73
N PRO A 80 -2.94 15.36 -3.09
CA PRO A 80 -4.14 16.16 -3.43
C PRO A 80 -4.21 16.63 -4.88
N GLU A 81 -3.09 17.02 -5.47
CA GLU A 81 -3.02 17.60 -6.82
C GLU A 81 -3.46 16.63 -7.91
N THR A 82 -3.29 15.34 -7.65
CA THR A 82 -3.66 14.25 -8.56
C THR A 82 -4.89 13.47 -8.11
N ASP A 83 -5.42 13.78 -6.92
CA ASP A 83 -6.48 13.02 -6.26
C ASP A 83 -6.20 11.49 -6.24
N GLY A 84 -4.97 11.13 -5.85
CA GLY A 84 -4.46 9.76 -6.03
C GLY A 84 -3.60 9.29 -4.86
N CYS A 85 -3.46 7.97 -4.73
CA CYS A 85 -2.60 7.33 -3.74
C CYS A 85 -1.33 6.79 -4.38
N TYR A 86 -0.19 6.99 -3.71
CA TYR A 86 1.13 6.60 -4.20
C TYR A 86 1.95 5.95 -3.10
N PRO A 87 2.69 4.87 -3.36
CA PRO A 87 3.54 4.27 -2.33
C PRO A 87 4.57 5.28 -1.80
N ALA A 88 4.74 5.32 -0.47
CA ALA A 88 5.75 6.17 0.15
C ALA A 88 7.17 5.75 -0.29
N TYR A 89 8.10 6.71 -0.33
CA TYR A 89 9.48 6.54 -0.80
C TYR A 89 9.61 5.99 -2.23
N ARG A 90 8.56 6.12 -3.04
CA ARG A 90 8.60 5.88 -4.49
C ARG A 90 8.44 7.20 -5.23
N GLN A 91 8.78 7.21 -6.52
CA GLN A 91 8.67 8.40 -7.36
C GLN A 91 7.26 9.00 -7.31
N GLY A 92 6.22 8.18 -7.47
CA GLY A 92 4.84 8.65 -7.43
C GLY A 92 4.58 9.79 -8.42
N PRO A 93 3.96 10.91 -7.98
CA PRO A 93 3.70 12.08 -8.81
C PRO A 93 4.91 13.03 -8.93
N CYS A 94 6.02 12.73 -8.25
CA CYS A 94 7.20 13.58 -8.23
C CYS A 94 8.00 13.51 -9.54
N GLU A 95 8.88 14.48 -9.73
CA GLU A 95 9.77 14.52 -10.89
C GLU A 95 10.75 13.34 -10.90
N THR A 96 11.36 13.10 -12.06
CA THR A 96 12.38 12.05 -12.19
C THR A 96 13.53 12.29 -11.23
N GLY A 97 13.88 11.28 -10.42
CA GLY A 97 14.92 11.38 -9.40
C GLY A 97 14.44 11.92 -8.05
N GLN A 98 13.14 12.18 -7.89
CA GLN A 98 12.52 12.48 -6.60
C GLN A 98 11.69 11.30 -6.08
N ILE A 99 11.36 11.34 -4.79
CA ILE A 99 10.49 10.39 -4.09
C ILE A 99 9.49 11.14 -3.21
N LEU A 100 8.32 10.54 -3.01
CA LEU A 100 7.25 11.07 -2.17
C LEU A 100 7.43 10.63 -0.71
N VAL A 101 7.54 11.58 0.21
CA VAL A 101 7.77 11.32 1.65
C VAL A 101 6.79 12.12 2.49
N LEU A 102 6.26 11.52 3.56
CA LEU A 102 5.50 12.21 4.60
C LEU A 102 6.27 12.09 5.91
N TYR A 103 6.83 13.19 6.40
CA TYR A 103 7.55 13.18 7.69
C TYR A 103 6.57 13.11 8.86
N LYS A 104 7.00 12.52 9.99
CA LYS A 104 6.16 12.23 11.17
C LYS A 104 5.36 13.42 11.72
N GLU A 105 5.86 14.64 11.54
CA GLU A 105 5.26 15.88 12.05
C GLU A 105 4.49 16.66 10.95
N GLU A 106 4.41 16.10 9.75
CA GLU A 106 3.77 16.73 8.61
C GLU A 106 2.47 16.01 8.24
N ILE A 107 1.54 16.75 7.62
CA ILE A 107 0.26 16.23 7.15
C ILE A 107 0.14 16.27 5.62
N ILE A 108 1.09 16.92 4.94
CA ILE A 108 1.15 17.03 3.48
C ILE A 108 2.44 16.34 3.02
N PRO A 109 2.38 15.35 2.12
CA PRO A 109 3.57 14.69 1.61
C PRO A 109 4.36 15.62 0.69
N LYS A 110 5.67 15.43 0.63
CA LYS A 110 6.61 16.25 -0.13
C LYS A 110 7.41 15.41 -1.11
N CYS A 111 7.69 15.99 -2.26
CA CYS A 111 8.66 15.45 -3.19
C CYS A 111 10.07 15.89 -2.77
N VAL A 112 10.93 14.91 -2.48
CA VAL A 112 12.32 15.14 -2.08
C VAL A 112 13.26 14.39 -3.02
N ARG A 113 14.47 14.90 -3.20
CA ARG A 113 15.49 14.23 -4.04
C ARG A 113 15.78 12.84 -3.49
N ASN A 114 15.84 11.84 -4.37
CA ASN A 114 16.31 10.50 -4.06
C ASN A 114 17.84 10.43 -4.19
N PRO A 115 18.60 10.24 -3.09
CA PRO A 115 20.06 10.14 -3.15
C PRO A 115 20.58 9.00 -4.04
N CYS A 116 19.80 7.94 -4.20
CA CYS A 116 20.15 6.78 -5.01
C CYS A 116 19.92 6.97 -6.50
N ASN A 117 19.25 8.06 -6.92
CA ASN A 117 18.87 8.34 -8.32
C ASN A 117 18.21 7.14 -9.03
N ARG A 118 17.53 6.27 -8.28
CA ARG A 118 16.86 5.07 -8.78
C ARG A 118 15.63 4.80 -7.93
N ASP A 119 14.46 4.75 -8.56
CA ASP A 119 13.21 4.45 -7.86
C ASP A 119 13.27 3.09 -7.16
N GLY A 120 12.61 2.97 -6.01
CA GLY A 120 12.63 1.76 -5.21
C GLY A 120 13.93 1.47 -4.45
N HIS A 121 14.85 2.42 -4.42
CA HIS A 121 16.08 2.31 -3.62
C HIS A 121 16.08 3.37 -2.52
N PHE A 122 16.62 2.99 -1.36
CA PHE A 122 16.76 3.85 -0.20
C PHE A 122 18.19 3.80 0.34
N MET A 123 18.71 4.95 0.77
CA MET A 123 20.09 5.10 1.22
C MET A 123 20.22 4.90 2.73
N ILE A 124 21.09 3.97 3.14
CA ILE A 124 21.48 3.74 4.54
C ILE A 124 23.00 3.78 4.60
N ARG A 125 23.57 4.71 5.38
CA ARG A 125 25.04 4.88 5.55
C ARG A 125 25.79 4.85 4.21
N ASP A 126 25.36 5.70 3.28
CA ASP A 126 25.92 5.85 1.92
C ASP A 126 25.77 4.63 0.97
N THR A 127 25.05 3.60 1.38
CA THR A 127 24.74 2.43 0.54
C THR A 127 23.27 2.45 0.13
N CYS A 128 23.00 2.22 -1.15
CA CYS A 128 21.65 2.15 -1.69
C CYS A 128 21.13 0.71 -1.67
N TYR A 129 20.04 0.50 -0.95
CA TYR A 129 19.38 -0.78 -0.81
C TYR A 129 18.03 -0.77 -1.54
N GLU A 130 17.71 -1.87 -2.20
CA GLU A 130 16.41 -2.05 -2.87
C GLU A 130 15.34 -2.48 -1.87
N PHE A 131 14.18 -1.82 -1.91
CA PHE A 131 13.02 -2.25 -1.12
C PHE A 131 12.58 -3.67 -1.50
N GLY A 132 12.29 -4.50 -0.49
CA GLY A 132 11.80 -5.86 -0.70
C GLY A 132 12.86 -6.88 -1.12
N ASN A 133 14.15 -6.51 -1.17
CA ASN A 133 15.20 -7.45 -1.54
C ASN A 133 15.40 -8.51 -0.45
N THR A 134 15.30 -9.79 -0.83
CA THR A 134 15.41 -10.95 0.07
C THR A 134 16.81 -11.57 0.08
N LYS A 135 17.72 -11.13 -0.79
CA LYS A 135 19.09 -11.67 -0.84
C LYS A 135 19.88 -11.19 0.37
N LYS A 136 20.53 -12.13 1.05
CA LYS A 136 21.21 -11.90 2.32
C LYS A 136 22.28 -10.82 2.24
N GLU A 137 23.04 -10.80 1.17
CA GLU A 137 24.16 -9.87 0.95
C GLU A 137 23.68 -8.46 0.58
N GLU A 138 22.46 -8.31 0.08
CA GLU A 138 21.88 -7.06 -0.45
C GLU A 138 20.71 -6.54 0.43
N ASN A 139 20.36 -7.24 1.51
CA ASN A 139 19.29 -6.87 2.44
C ASN A 139 19.89 -6.31 3.73
N PRO A 140 19.63 -5.04 4.08
CA PRO A 140 20.21 -4.43 5.28
C PRO A 140 19.53 -4.88 6.58
N CYS A 141 18.39 -5.57 6.50
CA CYS A 141 17.61 -5.94 7.67
C CYS A 141 18.18 -7.14 8.43
N PRO A 142 18.12 -7.13 9.78
CA PRO A 142 18.42 -8.29 10.60
C PRO A 142 17.33 -9.36 10.48
N TYR A 143 17.61 -10.59 10.92
CA TYR A 143 16.65 -11.72 10.93
C TYR A 143 16.04 -12.04 9.56
N GLN A 144 16.90 -12.11 8.54
CA GLN A 144 16.49 -12.40 7.16
C GLN A 144 15.84 -13.77 7.02
N GLU A 145 16.20 -14.72 7.89
CA GLU A 145 15.56 -16.04 8.02
C GLU A 145 14.07 -15.95 8.40
N ALA A 146 13.65 -14.86 9.04
CA ALA A 146 12.25 -14.55 9.35
C ALA A 146 11.59 -13.65 8.28
N SER A 147 12.20 -13.56 7.09
CA SER A 147 11.68 -12.82 5.92
C SER A 147 11.49 -11.31 6.14
N PHE A 148 12.30 -10.70 7.01
CA PHE A 148 12.37 -9.25 7.13
C PHE A 148 13.15 -8.65 5.96
N VAL A 149 12.58 -7.62 5.35
CA VAL A 149 13.18 -6.88 4.24
C VAL A 149 13.03 -5.38 4.47
N LEU A 150 13.86 -4.60 3.79
CA LEU A 150 13.70 -3.16 3.78
C LEU A 150 12.34 -2.81 3.14
N GLY A 151 11.50 -2.07 3.87
CA GLY A 151 10.17 -1.68 3.45
C GLY A 151 9.73 -0.38 4.10
N VAL A 152 8.42 -0.12 4.06
CA VAL A 152 7.79 1.03 4.71
C VAL A 152 6.82 0.53 5.75
N ASN A 153 6.94 1.01 6.97
CA ASN A 153 6.03 0.67 8.05
C ASN A 153 4.68 1.37 7.83
N PRO A 154 3.56 0.63 7.70
CA PRO A 154 2.28 1.21 7.32
C PRO A 154 1.64 2.08 8.41
N THR A 155 2.14 2.02 9.65
CA THR A 155 1.60 2.77 10.79
C THR A 155 2.22 4.17 10.89
N ASN A 156 3.52 4.30 10.65
CA ASN A 156 4.25 5.56 10.79
C ASN A 156 4.77 6.12 9.46
N LEU A 157 4.59 5.38 8.36
CA LEU A 157 4.99 5.75 7.00
C LEU A 157 6.50 6.02 6.86
N MET A 158 7.32 5.45 7.74
CA MET A 158 8.79 5.53 7.70
C MET A 158 9.41 4.27 7.10
N VAL A 159 10.63 4.38 6.58
CA VAL A 159 11.42 3.22 6.16
C VAL A 159 11.81 2.38 7.37
N ASP A 160 11.59 1.08 7.28
CA ASP A 160 11.76 0.13 8.39
C ASP A 160 12.05 -1.27 7.82
N CYS A 161 12.43 -2.20 8.70
CA CYS A 161 12.50 -3.62 8.39
C CYS A 161 11.12 -4.25 8.61
N VAL A 162 10.43 -4.56 7.52
CA VAL A 162 9.07 -5.11 7.54
C VAL A 162 9.09 -6.59 7.19
N LYS A 163 8.21 -7.36 7.81
CA LYS A 163 8.06 -8.79 7.54
C LYS A 163 7.32 -8.97 6.21
N LEU A 164 7.91 -9.68 5.25
CA LEU A 164 7.17 -10.11 4.07
C LEU A 164 6.07 -11.07 4.49
N SER A 165 4.83 -10.75 4.12
CA SER A 165 3.63 -11.56 4.39
C SER A 165 3.57 -12.83 3.54
N VAL A 166 4.68 -13.56 3.39
CA VAL A 166 4.62 -14.95 2.94
C VAL A 166 4.19 -15.75 4.15
N HIS A 167 2.92 -16.16 4.16
CA HIS A 167 2.37 -17.13 5.11
C HIS A 167 3.23 -18.41 5.12
N LEU A 168 4.31 -18.41 5.87
CA LEU A 168 4.90 -19.60 6.42
C LEU A 168 4.45 -19.61 7.88
N GLU A 169 3.23 -20.12 8.11
CA GLU A 169 2.89 -20.69 9.41
C GLU A 169 3.86 -21.85 9.65
N THR A 170 5.06 -21.52 10.13
CA THR A 170 5.88 -22.53 10.79
C THR A 170 5.22 -22.81 12.13
N ARG A 171 5.38 -24.01 12.70
CA ARG A 171 4.79 -24.41 14.00
C ARG A 171 5.32 -23.60 15.20
N ILE A 172 5.98 -22.48 14.95
CA ILE A 172 6.56 -21.56 15.90
C ILE A 172 5.58 -20.39 15.98
N SER A 173 4.85 -20.36 17.10
CA SER A 173 3.87 -19.37 17.55
C SER A 173 3.99 -17.97 16.93
N ASP A 174 2.85 -17.43 16.48
CA ASP A 174 2.60 -16.05 15.99
C ASP A 174 2.81 -14.95 17.05
N THR A 175 3.84 -15.04 17.88
CA THR A 175 4.12 -14.10 18.97
C THR A 175 5.34 -13.23 18.71
N GLU A 176 5.88 -13.20 17.50
CA GLU A 176 6.96 -12.28 17.15
C GLU A 176 6.39 -11.01 16.51
N GLN A 177 5.92 -10.13 17.40
CA GLN A 177 5.84 -8.71 17.10
C GLN A 177 7.26 -8.21 16.79
N ALA A 178 7.44 -7.47 15.69
CA ALA A 178 8.69 -6.77 15.42
C ALA A 178 9.13 -6.01 16.69
N PRO A 179 10.41 -6.09 17.11
CA PRO A 179 10.89 -5.39 18.29
C PRO A 179 10.53 -3.90 18.19
N PRO A 180 10.03 -3.27 19.27
CA PRO A 180 9.85 -1.84 19.27
C PRO A 180 11.23 -1.20 19.15
N GLU A 181 11.43 -0.37 18.12
CA GLU A 181 12.63 0.40 17.80
C GLU A 181 13.64 -0.25 16.85
N TYR A 182 13.34 -0.22 15.55
CA TYR A 182 14.37 -0.02 14.53
C TYR A 182 14.02 1.19 13.68
N TYR A 183 14.11 2.38 14.28
CA TYR A 183 14.05 3.60 13.49
C TYR A 183 15.35 3.68 12.69
N VAL A 184 15.28 3.56 11.37
CA VAL A 184 16.41 3.99 10.54
C VAL A 184 16.46 5.51 10.68
N ASP A 185 17.43 6.01 11.45
CA ASP A 185 17.66 7.45 11.58
C ASP A 185 17.85 8.04 10.19
N LEU A 186 16.81 8.73 9.73
CA LEU A 186 16.87 9.52 8.51
C LEU A 186 17.97 10.56 8.74
N PRO A 187 18.99 10.65 7.86
CA PRO A 187 19.88 11.80 7.90
C PRO A 187 19.00 13.04 7.74
N ARG A 188 19.00 13.86 8.80
CA ARG A 188 18.33 15.16 8.83
C ARG A 188 18.79 15.88 7.57
N SER A 189 17.87 16.15 6.65
CA SER A 189 18.20 16.89 5.44
C SER A 189 18.93 18.16 5.88
N ALA A 190 20.20 18.29 5.51
CA ALA A 190 20.91 19.54 5.67
C ALA A 190 20.03 20.63 5.04
N PRO A 191 19.82 21.77 5.71
CA PRO A 191 19.04 22.85 5.12
C PRO A 191 19.64 23.18 3.76
N ALA A 192 18.77 23.36 2.77
CA ALA A 192 19.17 23.84 1.46
C ALA A 192 20.08 25.05 1.65
N ALA A 193 21.35 24.92 1.25
CA ALA A 193 22.24 26.06 1.20
C ALA A 193 21.64 27.02 0.18
N VAL A 194 21.11 28.13 0.68
CA VAL A 194 20.73 29.29 -0.13
C VAL A 194 22.05 29.84 -0.69
N ALA A 195 22.26 29.63 -1.98
CA ALA A 195 23.28 30.30 -2.77
C ALA A 195 22.65 31.48 -3.52
#